data_AF-A0A959E4L9-F1
#
_entry.id   AF-A0A959E4L9-F1
#
_cell.length_a   1.000
_cell.length_b   1.000
_cell.length_c   1.000
_cell.angle_alpha   90.00
_cell.angle_beta   90.00
_cell.angle_gamma   90.00
#
_symmetry.space_group_name_H-M   'P 1'
#
loop_
_entity.id
_entity.type
_entity.pdbx_description
1 polymer ?
#
loop_
_entity_poly.entity_id
_entity_poly.type
_entity_poly.pdbx_seq_one_letter_code
_entity_poly.pdbx_strand_id
1 'polypeptide(L)'
;MDILESNVSGFELLAEDGTGTTTTTTTNTTVLPEPTPSPPKPTGPRPLPDPPRDKDKLRIFALLVGINDYPEPIPKLGGCVKDVELVEKYLKNTYGNKAQIKKLLNTEATYDNIIAAFRDENREHLGLATGYDTIWFHFSGHGSQQFTAEEFLRTIEPAGKDQTVVCYQDDQNGSQLHLADKEIAVLLAEAEKRGFDQDTGMAPHIVVSLDCCHSGSGTRDDEVRPRNYDPTKGKTRSDALEAGGVRTINTYIGNYSASNIEVPMSTHVALSACESRQLAGDTDAGGVFTTSLIETLRATGEDVNYESLFLKTRSTARKKRKEQNPQFETIGGFNPYTRFLEGSSLGKPGRYPLLARVKDSGVAWFVKCGAINGLPSNAPGGSILMDIIDEKENKVVANAAVVMVSAQHSLITLLGEHTANPANVDDYQAEIRVLPAAPIYVLLSGTPVWLKAIKDRWEPLAAKSIHWLDGKPAGRPTLFTNQDGDEISEPPAIELHAGLHGELTFKNLQMGNQLLLKMPATGLPQDRHDLAVENLDKIANWMRTIALDNPNSKIRELFDFELVVSDKNARRIALTPKEDTEGSVQLFEPIVISKADAFKKTDDSGT
;
A
#
# COMPACT_ATOMS: atom_id res chain seq x y z
N MET A 1 44.37 -8.97 -59.11
CA MET A 1 44.28 -7.78 -58.21
C MET A 1 43.53 -8.26 -56.98
N ASP A 2 44.16 -8.95 -56.02
CA ASP A 2 45.47 -8.73 -55.35
C ASP A 2 45.36 -7.53 -54.38
N ILE A 3 45.88 -7.53 -53.15
CA ILE A 3 46.80 -8.46 -52.44
C ILE A 3 46.70 -8.17 -50.89
N LEU A 4 47.12 -8.94 -49.86
CA LEU A 4 47.89 -10.20 -49.61
C LEU A 4 47.25 -10.95 -48.38
N GLU A 5 47.71 -12.18 -48.08
CA GLU A 5 48.09 -12.82 -46.77
C GLU A 5 47.47 -12.37 -45.39
N SER A 6 47.45 -13.14 -44.28
CA SER A 6 47.63 -14.57 -43.88
C SER A 6 47.17 -14.70 -42.37
N ASN A 7 47.34 -15.74 -41.53
CA ASN A 7 48.05 -17.03 -41.58
C ASN A 7 47.50 -18.07 -40.54
N VAL A 8 47.78 -19.36 -40.80
CA VAL A 8 48.13 -20.53 -39.93
C VAL A 8 48.21 -20.31 -38.39
N SER A 9 47.82 -21.23 -37.46
CA SER A 9 47.48 -22.69 -37.42
C SER A 9 46.45 -23.01 -36.30
N GLY A 10 45.87 -24.22 -36.15
CA GLY A 10 45.92 -25.47 -36.94
C GLY A 10 45.48 -26.72 -36.13
N PHE A 11 45.94 -27.90 -36.59
CA PHE A 11 45.69 -29.29 -36.10
C PHE A 11 44.40 -30.01 -36.51
N GLU A 12 44.57 -31.28 -36.85
CA GLU A 12 43.61 -32.22 -37.47
C GLU A 12 43.26 -33.38 -36.54
N LEU A 13 42.17 -34.10 -36.88
CA LEU A 13 42.01 -35.56 -36.96
C LEU A 13 40.56 -35.79 -37.46
N LEU A 14 40.25 -36.35 -38.64
CA LEU A 14 40.60 -37.67 -39.22
C LEU A 14 40.15 -38.84 -38.31
N ALA A 15 39.42 -39.85 -38.79
CA ALA A 15 38.72 -40.06 -40.07
C ALA A 15 37.70 -41.23 -39.93
N GLU A 16 36.86 -41.46 -40.95
CA GLU A 16 36.23 -42.77 -41.33
C GLU A 16 35.36 -43.49 -40.25
N ASP A 17 34.36 -44.33 -40.52
CA ASP A 17 33.65 -44.86 -41.70
C ASP A 17 32.15 -45.00 -41.28
N GLY A 18 31.13 -45.32 -42.09
CA GLY A 18 31.05 -45.79 -43.47
C GLY A 18 29.85 -46.76 -43.60
N THR A 19 29.10 -46.72 -44.72
CA THR A 19 27.85 -47.50 -45.00
C THR A 19 26.62 -47.13 -44.12
N GLY A 20 25.37 -47.32 -44.54
CA GLY A 20 24.86 -47.76 -45.85
C GLY A 20 23.32 -47.80 -45.91
N THR A 21 22.77 -48.13 -47.10
CA THR A 21 21.36 -48.51 -47.37
C THR A 21 20.23 -47.57 -46.94
N THR A 22 19.66 -46.84 -47.90
CA THR A 22 18.27 -46.33 -47.82
C THR A 22 17.26 -47.47 -47.86
N THR A 23 16.29 -47.48 -46.94
CA THR A 23 15.02 -48.21 -47.12
C THR A 23 13.91 -47.45 -46.41
N THR A 24 12.90 -46.99 -47.17
CA THR A 24 11.74 -46.27 -46.62
C THR A 24 10.72 -47.24 -46.03
N THR A 25 10.36 -47.06 -44.76
CA THR A 25 9.09 -47.55 -44.20
C THR A 25 8.65 -46.60 -43.08
N THR A 26 7.37 -46.21 -43.08
CA THR A 26 6.77 -45.26 -42.13
C THR A 26 6.65 -45.82 -40.72
N THR A 27 7.00 -45.03 -39.72
CA THR A 27 6.59 -45.22 -38.31
C THR A 27 6.04 -43.92 -37.75
N ASN A 28 4.94 -44.00 -37.00
CA ASN A 28 4.42 -42.86 -36.24
C ASN A 28 5.38 -42.56 -35.09
N THR A 29 5.84 -41.31 -34.96
CA THR A 29 6.51 -40.81 -33.76
C THR A 29 5.58 -39.87 -33.04
N THR A 30 5.22 -40.21 -31.80
CA THR A 30 4.36 -39.39 -30.95
C THR A 30 5.07 -38.08 -30.59
N VAL A 31 4.62 -36.96 -31.15
CA VAL A 31 5.12 -35.64 -30.74
C VAL A 31 4.60 -35.36 -29.33
N LEU A 32 5.52 -35.31 -28.35
CA LEU A 32 5.24 -34.73 -27.06
C LEU A 32 4.94 -33.23 -27.25
N PRO A 33 3.88 -32.67 -26.64
CA PRO A 33 3.59 -31.25 -26.75
C PRO A 33 4.75 -30.44 -26.16
N GLU A 34 5.16 -29.38 -26.85
CA GLU A 34 6.14 -28.44 -26.32
C GLU A 34 5.65 -27.85 -24.98
N PRO A 35 6.54 -27.61 -24.01
CA PRO A 35 6.15 -27.01 -22.75
C PRO A 35 5.64 -25.59 -23.00
N THR A 36 4.34 -25.37 -22.79
CA THR A 36 3.70 -24.05 -22.93
C THR A 36 4.48 -23.01 -22.11
N PRO A 37 4.83 -21.85 -22.69
CA PRO A 37 5.60 -20.84 -22.00
C PRO A 37 4.88 -20.41 -20.72
N SER A 38 5.58 -20.47 -19.58
CA SER A 38 5.01 -20.06 -18.30
C SER A 38 4.58 -18.60 -18.36
N PRO A 39 3.37 -18.23 -17.87
CA PRO A 39 2.91 -16.85 -17.92
C PRO A 39 3.87 -15.94 -17.14
N PRO A 40 4.14 -14.72 -17.64
CA PRO A 40 5.10 -13.82 -17.01
C PRO A 40 4.65 -13.46 -15.59
N LYS A 41 5.54 -13.62 -14.61
CA LYS A 41 5.28 -13.15 -13.24
C LYS A 41 5.12 -11.63 -13.26
N PRO A 42 4.07 -11.04 -12.65
CA PRO A 42 3.90 -9.60 -12.61
C PRO A 42 5.03 -8.94 -11.79
N THR A 43 5.70 -7.96 -12.39
CA THR A 43 6.92 -7.32 -11.85
C THR A 43 6.78 -5.80 -11.77
N GLY A 44 6.02 -5.33 -10.78
CA GLY A 44 5.97 -3.92 -10.40
C GLY A 44 4.87 -3.61 -9.38
N PRO A 45 4.95 -2.47 -8.67
CA PRO A 45 3.78 -1.92 -7.97
C PRO A 45 2.72 -1.57 -9.01
N ARG A 46 1.52 -2.13 -8.90
CA ARG A 46 0.45 -2.01 -9.89
C ARG A 46 -0.03 -0.54 -9.96
N PRO A 47 0.16 0.21 -11.06
CA PRO A 47 -0.40 1.55 -11.19
C PRO A 47 -1.92 1.43 -11.28
N LEU A 48 -2.67 2.15 -10.43
CA LEU A 48 -4.12 2.01 -10.25
C LEU A 48 -4.91 1.99 -11.56
N PRO A 49 -5.66 0.91 -11.83
CA PRO A 49 -6.72 0.90 -12.82
C PRO A 49 -7.96 0.20 -12.23
N ASP A 50 -8.84 0.95 -11.58
CA ASP A 50 -10.26 0.55 -11.47
C ASP A 50 -10.97 1.16 -12.70
N PRO A 51 -10.96 0.51 -13.89
CA PRO A 51 -11.93 0.86 -14.92
C PRO A 51 -13.33 0.66 -14.31
N PRO A 52 -14.31 1.53 -14.60
CA PRO A 52 -15.60 1.48 -13.95
C PRO A 52 -16.25 0.11 -14.14
N ARG A 53 -16.33 -0.67 -13.05
CA ARG A 53 -16.88 -2.03 -13.08
C ARG A 53 -18.34 -1.95 -13.54
N ASP A 54 -18.70 -2.86 -14.43
CA ASP A 54 -20.06 -2.95 -14.95
C ASP A 54 -21.01 -3.43 -13.84
N LYS A 55 -21.79 -2.50 -13.27
CA LYS A 55 -22.76 -2.76 -12.20
C LYS A 55 -23.78 -3.84 -12.57
N ASP A 56 -24.02 -4.11 -13.85
CA ASP A 56 -24.93 -5.16 -14.31
C ASP A 56 -24.29 -6.54 -14.47
N LYS A 57 -22.96 -6.62 -14.55
CA LYS A 57 -22.21 -7.88 -14.51
C LYS A 57 -21.65 -8.23 -13.13
N LEU A 58 -21.45 -7.23 -12.27
CA LEU A 58 -20.97 -7.38 -10.89
C LEU A 58 -21.78 -8.40 -10.08
N ARG A 59 -21.09 -9.37 -9.47
CA ARG A 59 -21.61 -10.21 -8.38
C ARG A 59 -20.82 -9.95 -7.09
N ILE A 60 -21.46 -10.12 -5.94
CA ILE A 60 -20.86 -9.97 -4.62
C ILE A 60 -20.88 -11.32 -3.92
N PHE A 61 -19.71 -11.95 -3.82
CA PHE A 61 -19.50 -13.21 -3.14
C PHE A 61 -19.15 -12.95 -1.67
N ALA A 62 -20.15 -13.06 -0.80
CA ALA A 62 -20.03 -12.77 0.62
C ALA A 62 -19.88 -14.06 1.45
N LEU A 63 -18.77 -14.20 2.18
CA LEU A 63 -18.55 -15.23 3.20
C LEU A 63 -18.76 -14.60 4.57
N LEU A 64 -19.88 -14.96 5.23
CA LEU A 64 -20.31 -14.35 6.49
C LEU A 64 -20.19 -15.37 7.63
N VAL A 65 -19.34 -15.07 8.61
CA VAL A 65 -19.03 -15.94 9.75
C VAL A 65 -19.53 -15.28 11.04
N GLY A 66 -20.33 -16.00 11.83
CA GLY A 66 -20.98 -15.46 13.03
C GLY A 66 -21.04 -16.49 14.17
N ILE A 67 -20.36 -16.20 15.29
CA ILE A 67 -20.23 -17.14 16.40
C ILE A 67 -20.73 -16.53 17.71
N ASN A 68 -21.85 -17.07 18.22
CA ASN A 68 -22.43 -16.79 19.53
C ASN A 68 -22.11 -17.91 20.52
N ASP A 69 -22.41 -19.15 20.12
CA ASP A 69 -22.42 -20.34 20.98
C ASP A 69 -21.04 -20.99 21.11
N TYR A 70 -20.05 -20.22 21.54
CA TYR A 70 -18.75 -20.75 21.91
C TYR A 70 -18.85 -21.80 23.03
N PRO A 71 -18.09 -22.91 22.97
CA PRO A 71 -17.97 -23.86 24.08
C PRO A 71 -17.10 -23.33 25.23
N GLU A 72 -17.40 -23.75 26.45
CA GLU A 72 -16.57 -23.45 27.63
C GLU A 72 -15.12 -23.94 27.43
N PRO A 73 -14.10 -23.18 27.87
CA PRO A 73 -14.15 -22.00 28.75
C PRO A 73 -14.30 -20.65 28.02
N ILE A 74 -14.62 -20.65 26.72
CA ILE A 74 -14.75 -19.42 25.93
C ILE A 74 -16.15 -18.81 26.22
N PRO A 75 -16.25 -17.52 26.58
CA PRO A 75 -17.54 -16.89 26.84
C PRO A 75 -18.47 -16.93 25.62
N LYS A 76 -19.79 -17.01 25.87
CA LYS A 76 -20.80 -16.87 24.81
C LYS A 76 -21.10 -15.40 24.51
N LEU A 77 -21.39 -15.14 23.23
CA LEU A 77 -21.82 -13.85 22.69
C LEU A 77 -23.29 -13.93 22.22
N GLY A 78 -23.95 -12.78 22.06
CA GLY A 78 -25.36 -12.70 21.63
C GLY A 78 -25.56 -12.07 20.25
N GLY A 79 -24.70 -11.13 19.84
CA GLY A 79 -24.89 -10.32 18.64
C GLY A 79 -24.30 -10.87 17.35
N CYS A 80 -23.42 -11.88 17.38
CA CYS A 80 -22.60 -12.23 16.22
C CYS A 80 -23.40 -12.89 15.08
N VAL A 81 -24.35 -13.76 15.42
CA VAL A 81 -25.31 -14.29 14.44
C VAL A 81 -26.19 -13.16 13.90
N LYS A 82 -26.49 -12.14 14.72
CA LYS A 82 -27.31 -10.99 14.33
C LYS A 82 -26.61 -10.05 13.36
N ASP A 83 -25.29 -9.89 13.48
CA ASP A 83 -24.46 -9.14 12.55
C ASP A 83 -24.47 -9.79 11.16
N VAL A 84 -24.34 -11.12 11.10
CA VAL A 84 -24.48 -11.88 9.85
C VAL A 84 -25.88 -11.71 9.22
N GLU A 85 -26.96 -11.74 10.00
CA GLU A 85 -28.31 -11.45 9.49
C GLU A 85 -28.43 -10.00 8.95
N LEU A 86 -27.83 -9.02 9.63
CA LEU A 86 -27.88 -7.61 9.23
C LEU A 86 -27.14 -7.37 7.91
N VAL A 87 -25.97 -7.99 7.74
CA VAL A 87 -25.18 -7.97 6.50
C VAL A 87 -25.90 -8.73 5.37
N GLU A 88 -26.42 -9.93 5.64
CA GLU A 88 -27.20 -10.71 4.67
C GLU A 88 -28.42 -9.93 4.17
N LYS A 89 -29.17 -9.31 5.10
CA LYS A 89 -30.35 -8.50 4.76
C LYS A 89 -30.00 -7.24 3.99
N TYR A 90 -28.87 -6.59 4.29
CA TYR A 90 -28.39 -5.47 3.48
C TYR A 90 -28.05 -5.93 2.06
N LEU A 91 -27.23 -6.97 1.91
CA LEU A 91 -26.81 -7.49 0.61
C LEU A 91 -27.99 -7.93 -0.27
N LYS A 92 -28.95 -8.67 0.30
CA LYS A 92 -30.17 -9.10 -0.41
C LYS A 92 -31.08 -7.93 -0.80
N ASN A 93 -31.18 -6.89 0.04
CA ASN A 93 -31.99 -5.72 -0.27
C ASN A 93 -31.38 -4.84 -1.37
N THR A 94 -30.06 -4.62 -1.35
CA THR A 94 -29.37 -3.71 -2.29
C THR A 94 -29.02 -4.38 -3.61
N TYR A 95 -28.60 -5.65 -3.60
CA TYR A 95 -28.05 -6.33 -4.77
C TYR A 95 -28.88 -7.54 -5.25
N GLY A 96 -29.86 -8.00 -4.47
CA GLY A 96 -30.74 -9.11 -4.83
C GLY A 96 -29.95 -10.36 -5.27
N ASN A 97 -30.26 -10.88 -6.46
CA ASN A 97 -29.59 -12.07 -7.01
C ASN A 97 -28.11 -11.87 -7.36
N LYS A 98 -27.59 -10.63 -7.38
CA LYS A 98 -26.15 -10.37 -7.54
C LYS A 98 -25.38 -10.70 -6.24
N ALA A 99 -26.04 -10.78 -5.08
CA ALA A 99 -25.44 -11.20 -3.82
C ALA A 99 -25.44 -12.73 -3.67
N GLN A 100 -24.25 -13.33 -3.72
CA GLN A 100 -24.00 -14.76 -3.54
C GLN A 100 -23.46 -14.98 -2.12
N ILE A 101 -24.25 -15.55 -1.22
CA ILE A 101 -23.97 -15.52 0.23
C ILE A 101 -23.77 -16.94 0.78
N LYS A 102 -22.58 -17.21 1.33
CA LYS A 102 -22.24 -18.42 2.10
C LYS A 102 -22.10 -18.00 3.57
N LYS A 103 -22.75 -18.74 4.46
CA LYS A 103 -22.71 -18.49 5.91
C LYS A 103 -22.03 -19.64 6.62
N LEU A 104 -21.33 -19.34 7.72
CA LEU A 104 -20.87 -20.32 8.70
C LEU A 104 -21.28 -19.79 10.08
N LEU A 105 -22.25 -20.44 10.72
CA LEU A 105 -22.81 -20.00 11.99
C LEU A 105 -22.49 -20.99 13.13
N ASN A 106 -22.11 -20.46 14.29
CA ASN A 106 -21.83 -21.25 15.50
C ASN A 106 -20.95 -22.48 15.20
N THR A 107 -21.51 -23.69 15.31
CA THR A 107 -20.84 -24.99 15.11
C THR A 107 -20.25 -25.18 13.71
N GLU A 108 -20.76 -24.46 12.71
CA GLU A 108 -20.24 -24.52 11.34
C GLU A 108 -18.94 -23.70 11.17
N ALA A 109 -18.69 -22.73 12.05
CA ALA A 109 -17.60 -21.76 11.94
C ALA A 109 -16.26 -22.28 12.48
N THR A 110 -15.94 -23.55 12.17
CA THR A 110 -14.63 -24.14 12.49
C THR A 110 -13.53 -23.54 11.63
N TYR A 111 -12.28 -23.61 12.11
CA TYR A 111 -11.11 -23.18 11.37
C TYR A 111 -11.00 -23.86 10.00
N ASP A 112 -11.20 -25.17 9.96
CA ASP A 112 -11.17 -25.95 8.71
C ASP A 112 -12.29 -25.57 7.75
N ASN A 113 -13.51 -25.31 8.25
CA ASN A 113 -14.65 -24.88 7.42
C ASN A 113 -14.45 -23.47 6.87
N ILE A 114 -13.86 -22.55 7.64
CA ILE A 114 -13.52 -21.20 7.16
C ILE A 114 -12.46 -21.28 6.05
N ILE A 115 -11.41 -22.08 6.24
CA ILE A 115 -10.38 -22.32 5.22
C ILE A 115 -10.98 -22.98 3.97
N ALA A 116 -11.82 -24.00 4.14
CA ALA A 116 -12.51 -24.67 3.03
C ALA A 116 -13.49 -23.74 2.29
N ALA A 117 -14.15 -22.80 2.97
CA ALA A 117 -14.99 -21.79 2.35
C ALA A 117 -14.19 -20.70 1.61
N PHE A 118 -12.95 -20.42 2.04
CA PHE A 118 -12.02 -19.56 1.31
C PHE A 118 -11.40 -20.25 0.09
N ARG A 119 -10.93 -21.49 0.23
CA ARG A 119 -10.30 -22.28 -0.84
C ARG A 119 -11.29 -22.79 -1.87
N ASP A 120 -12.48 -23.17 -1.42
CA ASP A 120 -13.67 -23.47 -2.23
C ASP A 120 -13.34 -24.33 -3.45
N GLU A 121 -12.69 -25.48 -3.19
CA GLU A 121 -11.99 -26.27 -4.21
C GLU A 121 -12.95 -26.85 -5.28
N ASN A 122 -14.21 -27.11 -4.89
CA ASN A 122 -15.31 -27.49 -5.78
C ASN A 122 -15.82 -26.34 -6.68
N ARG A 123 -15.42 -25.09 -6.39
CA ARG A 123 -15.92 -23.83 -7.01
C ARG A 123 -17.44 -23.68 -6.91
N GLU A 124 -17.96 -23.66 -5.70
CA GLU A 124 -19.40 -23.51 -5.40
C GLU A 124 -19.76 -22.07 -4.98
N HIS A 125 -18.79 -21.29 -4.52
CA HIS A 125 -18.95 -19.93 -4.00
C HIS A 125 -17.73 -19.05 -4.28
N LEU A 126 -16.77 -18.87 -3.35
CA LEU A 126 -15.60 -18.00 -3.55
C LEU A 126 -14.67 -18.49 -4.69
N GLY A 127 -14.81 -19.73 -5.17
CA GLY A 127 -14.14 -20.29 -6.34
C GLY A 127 -14.75 -19.87 -7.69
N LEU A 128 -15.90 -19.17 -7.68
CA LEU A 128 -16.60 -18.64 -8.85
C LEU A 128 -16.36 -17.14 -9.09
N ALA A 129 -15.66 -16.45 -8.19
CA ALA A 129 -15.33 -15.03 -8.30
C ALA A 129 -14.24 -14.78 -9.37
N THR A 130 -14.39 -13.68 -10.11
CA THR A 130 -13.52 -13.25 -11.22
C THR A 130 -13.05 -11.81 -11.02
N GLY A 131 -12.22 -11.30 -11.93
CA GLY A 131 -11.68 -9.94 -11.89
C GLY A 131 -12.75 -8.84 -11.81
N TYR A 132 -13.97 -9.10 -12.25
CA TYR A 132 -15.10 -8.16 -12.21
C TYR A 132 -15.87 -8.18 -10.89
N ASP A 133 -15.80 -9.28 -10.13
CA ASP A 133 -16.63 -9.51 -8.94
C ASP A 133 -16.04 -8.89 -7.66
N THR A 134 -16.88 -8.79 -6.64
CA THR A 134 -16.48 -8.42 -5.28
C THR A 134 -16.49 -9.65 -4.37
N ILE A 135 -15.47 -9.80 -3.54
CA ILE A 135 -15.42 -10.75 -2.43
C ILE A 135 -15.56 -9.96 -1.12
N TRP A 136 -16.51 -10.33 -0.27
CA TRP A 136 -16.63 -9.76 1.08
C TRP A 136 -16.51 -10.86 2.14
N PHE A 137 -15.42 -10.84 2.90
CA PHE A 137 -15.29 -11.61 4.12
C PHE A 137 -15.76 -10.79 5.33
N HIS A 138 -16.75 -11.30 6.04
CA HIS A 138 -17.25 -10.72 7.28
C HIS A 138 -17.10 -11.74 8.42
N PHE A 139 -16.40 -11.36 9.48
CA PHE A 139 -16.29 -12.15 10.70
C PHE A 139 -16.89 -11.38 11.88
N SER A 140 -17.75 -12.04 12.63
CA SER A 140 -18.28 -11.56 13.91
C SER A 140 -18.15 -12.66 14.96
N GLY A 141 -17.47 -12.37 16.07
CA GLY A 141 -17.11 -13.37 17.08
C GLY A 141 -16.03 -12.84 18.02
N HIS A 142 -15.44 -13.72 18.83
CA HIS A 142 -14.28 -13.38 19.64
C HIS A 142 -13.02 -13.17 18.78
N GLY A 143 -12.26 -12.12 19.09
CA GLY A 143 -10.87 -11.96 18.70
C GLY A 143 -9.94 -12.39 19.84
N SER A 144 -8.68 -12.66 19.51
CA SER A 144 -7.65 -13.10 20.44
C SER A 144 -6.27 -12.61 19.99
N GLN A 145 -5.27 -12.80 20.85
CA GLN A 145 -3.86 -12.74 20.51
C GLN A 145 -3.16 -14.03 20.96
N GLN A 146 -2.26 -14.55 20.12
CA GLN A 146 -1.42 -15.70 20.45
C GLN A 146 0.06 -15.34 20.27
N PHE A 147 0.97 -15.89 21.08
CA PHE A 147 2.40 -15.64 20.91
C PHE A 147 2.90 -16.25 19.58
N THR A 148 3.43 -15.39 18.71
CA THR A 148 3.77 -15.73 17.31
C THR A 148 5.00 -16.65 17.20
N ALA A 149 5.25 -17.20 16.01
CA ALA A 149 6.43 -18.02 15.74
C ALA A 149 7.73 -17.24 15.93
N GLU A 150 8.82 -17.94 16.28
CA GLU A 150 10.11 -17.31 16.56
C GLU A 150 10.73 -16.67 15.31
N GLU A 151 10.40 -17.22 14.14
CA GLU A 151 10.73 -16.73 12.81
C GLU A 151 10.04 -15.37 12.53
N PHE A 152 8.77 -15.21 12.92
CA PHE A 152 8.00 -13.97 12.75
C PHE A 152 8.36 -12.91 13.79
N LEU A 153 8.59 -13.29 15.05
CA LEU A 153 9.00 -12.37 16.14
C LEU A 153 10.19 -11.48 15.72
N ARG A 154 11.16 -12.08 15.02
CA ARG A 154 12.45 -11.45 14.69
C ARG A 154 12.39 -10.57 13.44
N THR A 155 11.23 -10.46 12.77
CA THR A 155 11.14 -9.97 11.39
C THR A 155 9.89 -9.16 11.08
N ILE A 156 8.70 -9.68 11.40
CA ILE A 156 7.40 -9.10 11.01
C ILE A 156 6.57 -8.72 12.25
N GLU A 157 6.76 -9.41 13.37
CA GLU A 157 5.98 -9.24 14.60
C GLU A 157 6.84 -8.79 15.80
N PRO A 158 7.32 -7.53 15.83
CA PRO A 158 8.10 -7.01 16.96
C PRO A 158 7.27 -6.92 18.26
N ALA A 159 5.93 -6.96 18.17
CA ALA A 159 5.03 -7.10 19.32
C ALA A 159 4.95 -8.54 19.88
N GLY A 160 5.45 -9.53 19.12
CA GLY A 160 5.56 -10.93 19.53
C GLY A 160 4.25 -11.70 19.63
N LYS A 161 3.12 -11.15 19.16
CA LYS A 161 1.80 -11.80 19.16
C LYS A 161 1.04 -11.58 17.85
N ASP A 162 0.57 -12.67 17.24
CA ASP A 162 -0.39 -12.62 16.14
C ASP A 162 -1.73 -12.09 16.64
N GLN A 163 -2.43 -11.33 15.80
CA GLN A 163 -3.86 -11.04 15.97
C GLN A 163 -4.64 -12.20 15.36
N THR A 164 -5.56 -12.81 16.12
CA THR A 164 -6.30 -13.99 15.67
C THR A 164 -7.81 -13.80 15.82
N VAL A 165 -8.58 -14.38 14.91
CA VAL A 165 -10.01 -14.62 15.13
C VAL A 165 -10.18 -15.98 15.80
N VAL A 166 -11.15 -16.09 16.71
CA VAL A 166 -11.44 -17.31 17.47
C VAL A 166 -12.54 -18.08 16.76
N CYS A 167 -12.18 -19.20 16.17
CA CYS A 167 -13.08 -20.11 15.48
C CYS A 167 -13.92 -20.92 16.48
N TYR A 168 -14.95 -21.62 16.00
CA TYR A 168 -15.61 -22.65 16.79
C TYR A 168 -14.73 -23.91 16.85
N GLN A 169 -14.48 -24.44 18.05
CA GLN A 169 -13.82 -25.72 18.26
C GLN A 169 -14.67 -26.58 19.20
N ASP A 170 -15.02 -27.79 18.77
CA ASP A 170 -15.59 -28.82 19.64
C ASP A 170 -14.46 -29.67 20.28
N ASP A 171 -14.69 -30.21 21.48
CA ASP A 171 -13.66 -30.92 22.24
C ASP A 171 -13.23 -32.25 21.59
N GLN A 172 -14.07 -32.82 20.71
CA GLN A 172 -13.85 -34.13 20.09
C GLN A 172 -13.03 -34.10 18.79
N ASN A 173 -12.98 -32.96 18.09
CA ASN A 173 -12.50 -32.91 16.69
C ASN A 173 -11.09 -32.33 16.50
N GLY A 174 -10.47 -31.72 17.50
CA GLY A 174 -9.07 -31.26 17.43
C GLY A 174 -8.75 -30.13 16.43
N SER A 175 -9.76 -29.58 15.74
CA SER A 175 -9.65 -28.41 14.85
C SER A 175 -9.02 -27.22 15.57
N GLN A 176 -8.24 -26.39 14.87
CA GLN A 176 -7.47 -25.31 15.50
C GLN A 176 -8.39 -24.16 15.98
N LEU A 177 -8.17 -23.65 17.19
CA LEU A 177 -9.01 -22.59 17.75
C LEU A 177 -8.81 -21.21 17.08
N HIS A 178 -7.62 -20.94 16.57
CA HIS A 178 -7.21 -19.61 16.12
C HIS A 178 -6.86 -19.61 14.64
N LEU A 179 -7.46 -18.70 13.89
CA LEU A 179 -7.02 -18.31 12.54
C LEU A 179 -6.31 -16.95 12.66
N ALA A 180 -5.04 -16.89 12.27
CA ALA A 180 -4.22 -15.69 12.42
C ALA A 180 -4.34 -14.73 11.23
N ASP A 181 -4.07 -13.45 11.47
CA ASP A 181 -3.83 -12.39 10.49
C ASP A 181 -3.04 -12.84 9.24
N LYS A 182 -1.90 -13.52 9.44
CA LYS A 182 -1.00 -14.02 8.38
C LYS A 182 -1.65 -15.12 7.54
N GLU A 183 -2.57 -15.87 8.12
CA GLU A 183 -3.32 -16.94 7.43
C GLU A 183 -4.50 -16.36 6.65
N ILE A 184 -5.19 -15.38 7.22
CA ILE A 184 -6.17 -14.57 6.49
C ILE A 184 -5.48 -13.90 5.29
N ALA A 185 -4.28 -13.35 5.45
CA ALA A 185 -3.50 -12.79 4.34
C ALA A 185 -3.21 -13.81 3.23
N VAL A 186 -2.84 -15.06 3.57
CA VAL A 186 -2.70 -16.15 2.58
C VAL A 186 -4.04 -16.45 1.89
N LEU A 187 -5.14 -16.63 2.63
CA LEU A 187 -6.45 -16.95 2.05
C LEU A 187 -6.97 -15.84 1.13
N LEU A 188 -6.72 -14.57 1.45
CA LEU A 188 -7.06 -13.42 0.61
C LEU A 188 -6.17 -13.36 -0.65
N ALA A 189 -4.88 -13.68 -0.55
CA ALA A 189 -3.98 -13.77 -1.71
C ALA A 189 -4.27 -14.98 -2.60
N GLU A 190 -4.67 -16.12 -2.03
CA GLU A 190 -5.19 -17.28 -2.77
C GLU A 190 -6.47 -16.89 -3.53
N ALA A 191 -7.39 -16.15 -2.91
CA ALA A 191 -8.63 -15.68 -3.53
C ALA A 191 -8.39 -14.63 -4.64
N GLU A 192 -7.55 -13.61 -4.39
CA GLU A 192 -7.18 -12.58 -5.40
C GLU A 192 -6.56 -13.25 -6.63
N LYS A 193 -5.60 -14.16 -6.42
CA LYS A 193 -4.92 -14.91 -7.48
C LYS A 193 -5.87 -15.86 -8.24
N ARG A 194 -6.81 -16.52 -7.55
CA ARG A 194 -7.75 -17.47 -8.16
C ARG A 194 -8.77 -16.79 -9.07
N GLY A 195 -9.21 -15.57 -8.71
CA GLY A 195 -10.13 -14.78 -9.50
C GLY A 195 -9.46 -13.83 -10.50
N PHE A 196 -8.13 -13.78 -10.57
CA PHE A 196 -7.40 -12.87 -11.44
C PHE A 196 -7.64 -13.14 -12.94
N ASP A 197 -8.13 -12.13 -13.64
CA ASP A 197 -8.39 -12.14 -15.08
C ASP A 197 -7.12 -11.69 -15.83
N GLN A 198 -6.54 -12.57 -16.63
CA GLN A 198 -5.25 -12.30 -17.32
C GLN A 198 -5.42 -11.43 -18.57
N ASP A 199 -6.58 -11.49 -19.24
CA ASP A 199 -6.83 -10.78 -20.49
C ASP A 199 -7.10 -9.28 -20.25
N THR A 200 -7.68 -8.94 -19.09
CA THR A 200 -7.98 -7.56 -18.68
C THR A 200 -7.09 -7.04 -17.55
N GLY A 201 -6.32 -7.91 -16.89
CA GLY A 201 -5.47 -7.55 -15.75
C GLY A 201 -6.23 -7.20 -14.47
N MET A 202 -7.52 -7.55 -14.39
CA MET A 202 -8.39 -7.24 -13.26
C MET A 202 -8.34 -8.31 -12.16
N ALA A 203 -8.34 -7.86 -10.90
CA ALA A 203 -8.45 -8.72 -9.72
C ALA A 203 -9.82 -8.53 -9.04
N PRO A 204 -10.37 -9.55 -8.34
CA PRO A 204 -11.57 -9.40 -7.54
C PRO A 204 -11.43 -8.24 -6.56
N HIS A 205 -12.51 -7.49 -6.33
CA HIS A 205 -12.53 -6.41 -5.35
C HIS A 205 -12.72 -6.98 -3.94
N ILE A 206 -11.70 -6.92 -3.09
CA ILE A 206 -11.71 -7.63 -1.80
C ILE A 206 -12.00 -6.68 -0.63
N VAL A 207 -13.01 -7.07 0.17
CA VAL A 207 -13.45 -6.37 1.39
C VAL A 207 -13.34 -7.32 2.57
N VAL A 208 -12.70 -6.88 3.63
CA VAL A 208 -12.62 -7.56 4.93
C VAL A 208 -13.31 -6.69 5.98
N SER A 209 -14.17 -7.27 6.80
CA SER A 209 -14.76 -6.58 7.95
C SER A 209 -14.79 -7.48 9.18
N LEU A 210 -14.21 -7.02 10.29
CA LEU A 210 -13.98 -7.81 11.50
C LEU A 210 -14.65 -7.13 12.71
N ASP A 211 -15.76 -7.70 13.19
CA ASP A 211 -16.47 -7.24 14.40
C ASP A 211 -16.10 -8.08 15.62
N CYS A 212 -14.80 -8.03 15.94
CA CYS A 212 -14.13 -8.71 17.05
C CYS A 212 -13.09 -7.77 17.68
N CYS A 213 -12.46 -8.17 18.78
CA CYS A 213 -11.34 -7.41 19.35
C CYS A 213 -10.22 -8.29 19.90
N HIS A 214 -8.98 -7.85 19.68
CA HIS A 214 -7.75 -8.61 19.96
C HIS A 214 -7.05 -8.23 21.27
N SER A 215 -7.62 -7.33 22.08
CA SER A 215 -6.97 -6.85 23.31
C SER A 215 -7.06 -7.86 24.47
N GLY A 216 -5.92 -8.18 25.09
CA GLY A 216 -5.79 -9.22 26.14
C GLY A 216 -6.35 -8.91 27.54
N SER A 217 -7.30 -7.97 27.68
CA SER A 217 -7.96 -7.72 28.98
C SER A 217 -9.30 -7.01 28.83
N GLY A 218 -10.39 -7.65 29.27
CA GLY A 218 -11.72 -7.05 29.29
C GLY A 218 -12.28 -6.87 30.71
N THR A 219 -12.62 -5.64 31.09
CA THR A 219 -13.57 -5.41 32.18
C THR A 219 -14.99 -5.69 31.67
N ARG A 220 -15.77 -6.46 32.42
CA ARG A 220 -17.18 -6.70 32.11
C ARG A 220 -18.02 -5.45 32.39
N ASP A 221 -18.98 -5.22 31.52
CA ASP A 221 -20.10 -4.29 31.69
C ASP A 221 -21.38 -5.12 31.51
N ASP A 222 -22.41 -4.88 32.33
CA ASP A 222 -23.54 -5.80 32.43
C ASP A 222 -24.47 -5.75 31.18
N GLU A 223 -24.42 -4.65 30.41
CA GLU A 223 -25.19 -4.50 29.16
C GLU A 223 -24.38 -4.81 27.88
N VAL A 224 -23.04 -4.85 27.93
CA VAL A 224 -22.18 -4.97 26.74
C VAL A 224 -21.05 -5.98 26.95
N ARG A 225 -21.12 -7.11 26.27
CA ARG A 225 -20.10 -8.18 26.38
C ARG A 225 -18.90 -7.84 25.50
N PRO A 226 -17.65 -8.02 25.97
CA PRO A 226 -16.48 -7.74 25.14
C PRO A 226 -16.18 -8.90 24.19
N ARG A 227 -15.91 -8.61 22.91
CA ARG A 227 -15.62 -9.62 21.89
C ARG A 227 -14.15 -10.07 21.86
N ASN A 228 -13.55 -10.28 23.03
CA ASN A 228 -12.18 -10.79 23.18
C ASN A 228 -12.14 -12.10 24.00
N TYR A 229 -11.16 -12.95 23.69
CA TYR A 229 -10.79 -14.11 24.49
C TYR A 229 -9.25 -14.11 24.59
N ASP A 230 -8.69 -14.31 25.78
CA ASP A 230 -7.24 -14.42 25.96
C ASP A 230 -6.87 -15.84 26.42
N PRO A 231 -6.31 -16.68 25.52
CA PRO A 231 -5.89 -18.04 25.83
C PRO A 231 -4.47 -18.11 26.41
N THR A 232 -3.78 -16.98 26.63
CA THR A 232 -2.34 -17.01 26.83
C THR A 232 -1.93 -17.69 28.14
N LYS A 233 -1.29 -18.85 27.98
CA LYS A 233 -0.72 -19.65 29.06
C LYS A 233 0.55 -18.97 29.60
N GLY A 234 0.37 -17.94 30.42
CA GLY A 234 1.45 -17.17 31.02
C GLY A 234 1.50 -15.72 30.54
N LYS A 235 2.12 -14.86 31.35
CA LYS A 235 2.12 -13.40 31.15
C LYS A 235 3.25 -12.93 30.24
N THR A 236 4.33 -13.70 30.14
CA THR A 236 5.46 -13.44 29.26
C THR A 236 5.57 -14.49 28.14
N ARG A 237 6.34 -14.18 27.08
CA ARG A 237 6.66 -15.15 26.02
C ARG A 237 7.43 -16.37 26.58
N SER A 238 8.25 -16.18 27.61
CA SER A 238 9.02 -17.26 28.25
C SER A 238 8.08 -18.24 28.95
N ASP A 239 7.15 -17.74 29.78
CA ASP A 239 6.10 -18.52 30.43
C ASP A 239 5.32 -19.35 29.38
N ALA A 240 4.96 -18.70 28.27
CA ALA A 240 4.20 -19.33 27.20
C ALA A 240 5.02 -20.32 26.37
N LEU A 241 6.36 -20.18 26.30
CA LEU A 241 7.22 -21.16 25.64
C LEU A 241 7.29 -22.44 26.48
N GLU A 242 7.47 -22.31 27.80
CA GLU A 242 7.45 -23.44 28.75
C GLU A 242 6.07 -24.13 28.80
N ALA A 243 4.98 -23.37 28.71
CA ALA A 243 3.60 -23.89 28.75
C ALA A 243 3.04 -24.34 27.38
N GLY A 244 3.85 -24.32 26.30
CA GLY A 244 3.42 -24.70 24.95
C GLY A 244 2.33 -23.79 24.34
N GLY A 245 2.27 -22.52 24.75
CA GLY A 245 1.38 -21.48 24.25
C GLY A 245 1.96 -20.62 23.10
N VAL A 246 3.25 -20.76 22.77
CA VAL A 246 3.87 -20.15 21.58
C VAL A 246 3.52 -20.98 20.34
N ARG A 247 3.00 -20.32 19.29
CA ARG A 247 2.63 -20.96 18.03
C ARG A 247 3.86 -21.28 17.19
N THR A 248 3.94 -22.48 16.61
CA THR A 248 5.10 -22.92 15.81
C THR A 248 4.88 -22.72 14.31
N ILE A 249 5.94 -22.42 13.55
CA ILE A 249 5.86 -21.97 12.14
C ILE A 249 5.12 -22.94 11.21
N ASN A 250 5.20 -24.25 11.48
CA ASN A 250 4.54 -25.29 10.70
C ASN A 250 3.01 -25.37 10.90
N THR A 251 2.44 -24.65 11.89
CA THR A 251 0.98 -24.64 12.14
C THR A 251 0.23 -23.61 11.29
N TYR A 252 0.93 -22.73 10.57
CA TYR A 252 0.32 -21.66 9.78
C TYR A 252 0.06 -22.13 8.35
N ILE A 253 -1.13 -21.88 7.82
CA ILE A 253 -1.48 -22.22 6.42
C ILE A 253 -0.82 -21.28 5.39
N GLY A 254 0.51 -21.29 5.30
CA GLY A 254 1.28 -20.54 4.28
C GLY A 254 2.57 -21.21 3.81
N ASN A 255 2.86 -22.45 4.23
CA ASN A 255 4.15 -23.13 3.99
C ASN A 255 5.37 -22.28 4.43
N TYR A 256 5.22 -21.60 5.56
CA TYR A 256 6.28 -20.78 6.13
C TYR A 256 7.39 -21.63 6.74
N SER A 257 8.59 -21.09 6.81
CA SER A 257 9.78 -21.71 7.41
C SER A 257 10.82 -20.65 7.77
N ALA A 258 11.90 -21.04 8.45
CA ALA A 258 13.04 -20.16 8.72
C ALA A 258 13.72 -19.57 7.46
N SER A 259 13.44 -20.10 6.25
CA SER A 259 13.88 -19.53 4.97
C SER A 259 12.76 -18.89 4.14
N ASN A 260 11.50 -19.06 4.53
CA ASN A 260 10.32 -18.49 3.87
C ASN A 260 9.35 -17.89 4.89
N ILE A 261 9.47 -16.59 5.13
CA ILE A 261 8.59 -15.82 6.02
C ILE A 261 7.79 -14.74 5.28
N GLU A 262 7.82 -14.71 3.94
CA GLU A 262 7.15 -13.69 3.12
C GLU A 262 5.62 -13.88 3.23
N VAL A 263 4.98 -13.10 4.12
CA VAL A 263 3.52 -13.06 4.24
C VAL A 263 2.96 -12.43 2.95
N PRO A 264 2.11 -13.14 2.19
CA PRO A 264 1.65 -12.64 0.90
C PRO A 264 0.68 -11.47 1.08
N MET A 265 0.80 -10.47 0.19
CA MET A 265 -0.05 -9.28 0.18
C MET A 265 -1.06 -9.37 -0.96
N SER A 266 -2.30 -8.96 -0.68
CA SER A 266 -3.39 -8.83 -1.66
C SER A 266 -4.00 -7.43 -1.61
N THR A 267 -4.62 -6.98 -2.70
CA THR A 267 -5.23 -5.66 -2.82
C THR A 267 -6.61 -5.66 -2.15
N HIS A 268 -6.72 -5.10 -0.93
CA HIS A 268 -7.98 -5.14 -0.18
C HIS A 268 -8.14 -3.99 0.82
N VAL A 269 -9.38 -3.79 1.28
CA VAL A 269 -9.72 -2.91 2.41
C VAL A 269 -10.13 -3.72 3.62
N ALA A 270 -9.59 -3.37 4.79
CA ALA A 270 -9.97 -3.94 6.07
C ALA A 270 -10.70 -2.91 6.94
N LEU A 271 -11.85 -3.32 7.48
CA LEU A 271 -12.72 -2.53 8.36
C LEU A 271 -12.83 -3.23 9.71
N SER A 272 -12.12 -2.74 10.72
CA SER A 272 -12.01 -3.41 12.03
C SER A 272 -12.76 -2.66 13.13
N ALA A 273 -13.44 -3.38 14.01
CA ALA A 273 -14.36 -2.78 14.98
C ALA A 273 -13.71 -1.93 16.08
N CYS A 274 -12.42 -2.12 16.38
CA CYS A 274 -11.67 -1.34 17.37
C CYS A 274 -10.14 -1.42 17.14
N GLU A 275 -9.36 -0.68 17.93
CA GLU A 275 -7.90 -0.81 18.00
C GLU A 275 -7.46 -2.07 18.77
N SER A 276 -6.21 -2.51 18.59
CA SER A 276 -5.60 -3.66 19.28
C SER A 276 -5.49 -3.52 20.81
N ARG A 277 -5.74 -2.31 21.35
CA ARG A 277 -5.83 -2.01 22.79
C ARG A 277 -7.25 -1.77 23.30
N GLN A 278 -8.25 -1.86 22.44
CA GLN A 278 -9.66 -1.58 22.74
C GLN A 278 -10.51 -2.85 22.64
N LEU A 279 -11.75 -2.75 23.10
CA LEU A 279 -12.72 -3.84 23.07
C LEU A 279 -13.84 -3.47 22.08
N ALA A 280 -14.23 -4.40 21.23
CA ALA A 280 -15.48 -4.33 20.46
C ALA A 280 -16.64 -4.80 21.36
N GLY A 281 -17.76 -4.08 21.32
CA GLY A 281 -18.94 -4.36 22.14
C GLY A 281 -19.97 -5.23 21.42
N ASP A 282 -20.34 -6.34 22.06
CA ASP A 282 -21.44 -7.21 21.70
C ASP A 282 -22.72 -6.80 22.44
N THR A 283 -23.85 -6.78 21.71
CA THR A 283 -25.19 -6.66 22.29
C THR A 283 -26.11 -7.68 21.59
N ASP A 284 -27.24 -8.03 22.20
CA ASP A 284 -28.21 -8.97 21.59
C ASP A 284 -28.88 -8.41 20.31
N ALA A 285 -28.69 -7.12 20.01
CA ALA A 285 -29.09 -6.48 18.76
C ALA A 285 -28.03 -6.53 17.65
N GLY A 286 -26.81 -7.01 17.95
CA GLY A 286 -25.63 -7.00 17.08
C GLY A 286 -24.42 -6.30 17.72
N GLY A 287 -23.30 -6.35 17.01
CA GLY A 287 -22.06 -5.66 17.36
C GLY A 287 -22.17 -4.16 17.13
N VAL A 288 -21.53 -3.37 17.99
CA VAL A 288 -21.57 -1.89 17.91
C VAL A 288 -21.00 -1.39 16.57
N PHE A 289 -20.04 -2.09 15.97
CA PHE A 289 -19.49 -1.70 14.67
C PHE A 289 -20.43 -2.08 13.52
N THR A 290 -20.87 -3.33 13.42
CA THR A 290 -21.69 -3.81 12.30
C THR A 290 -23.07 -3.16 12.28
N THR A 291 -23.72 -2.99 13.43
CA THR A 291 -24.98 -2.23 13.51
C THR A 291 -24.79 -0.80 13.01
N SER A 292 -23.69 -0.13 13.38
CA SER A 292 -23.37 1.23 12.94
C SER A 292 -22.99 1.35 11.47
N LEU A 293 -22.32 0.33 10.91
CA LEU A 293 -22.00 0.23 9.48
C LEU A 293 -23.29 0.11 8.66
N ILE A 294 -24.17 -0.80 9.07
CA ILE A 294 -25.43 -1.10 8.38
C ILE A 294 -26.45 0.05 8.54
N GLU A 295 -26.48 0.73 9.68
CA GLU A 295 -27.21 2.00 9.86
C GLU A 295 -26.67 3.09 8.92
N THR A 296 -25.35 3.24 8.83
CA THR A 296 -24.72 4.26 7.97
C THR A 296 -25.01 4.00 6.50
N LEU A 297 -24.86 2.76 6.02
CA LEU A 297 -25.20 2.36 4.65
C LEU A 297 -26.67 2.67 4.31
N ARG A 298 -27.60 2.35 5.21
CA ARG A 298 -29.04 2.67 5.04
C ARG A 298 -29.32 4.17 5.04
N ALA A 299 -28.48 4.99 5.68
CA ALA A 299 -28.61 6.45 5.72
C ALA A 299 -27.92 7.17 4.56
N THR A 300 -26.90 6.58 3.93
CA THR A 300 -26.21 7.15 2.76
C THR A 300 -26.78 6.70 1.42
N GLY A 301 -27.41 5.53 1.35
CA GLY A 301 -27.75 4.88 0.08
C GLY A 301 -26.53 4.33 -0.64
N GLU A 302 -26.70 3.99 -1.92
CA GLU A 302 -25.71 3.31 -2.78
C GLU A 302 -24.54 4.20 -3.25
N ASP A 303 -24.58 5.50 -2.95
CA ASP A 303 -23.62 6.50 -3.44
C ASP A 303 -22.62 6.91 -2.35
N VAL A 304 -21.78 5.96 -1.92
CA VAL A 304 -20.74 6.19 -0.92
C VAL A 304 -19.47 5.39 -1.21
N ASN A 305 -18.31 6.02 -1.00
CA ASN A 305 -16.99 5.39 -1.09
C ASN A 305 -16.53 4.86 0.29
N TYR A 306 -15.47 4.06 0.31
CA TYR A 306 -14.95 3.43 1.54
C TYR A 306 -14.53 4.44 2.61
N GLU A 307 -13.83 5.51 2.23
CA GLU A 307 -13.39 6.59 3.13
C GLU A 307 -14.57 7.24 3.87
N SER A 308 -15.55 7.74 3.12
CA SER A 308 -16.65 8.53 3.66
C SER A 308 -17.69 7.66 4.34
N LEU A 309 -17.86 6.40 3.91
CA LEU A 309 -18.63 5.39 4.64
C LEU A 309 -18.00 5.12 6.01
N PHE A 310 -16.69 4.91 6.05
CA PHE A 310 -15.98 4.60 7.27
C PHE A 310 -15.99 5.77 8.26
N LEU A 311 -15.72 7.01 7.82
CA LEU A 311 -15.77 8.18 8.70
C LEU A 311 -17.15 8.38 9.36
N LYS A 312 -18.22 8.17 8.58
CA LYS A 312 -19.61 8.20 9.10
C LYS A 312 -19.86 7.03 10.07
N THR A 313 -19.47 5.81 9.70
CA THR A 313 -19.59 4.59 10.53
C THR A 313 -18.89 4.74 11.88
N ARG A 314 -17.64 5.24 11.86
CA ARG A 314 -16.81 5.52 13.04
C ARG A 314 -17.44 6.59 13.93
N SER A 315 -18.10 7.60 13.35
CA SER A 315 -18.88 8.59 14.11
C SER A 315 -20.09 7.96 14.79
N THR A 316 -20.84 7.10 14.10
CA THR A 316 -22.01 6.39 14.64
C THR A 316 -21.62 5.41 15.76
N ALA A 317 -20.59 4.59 15.55
CA ALA A 317 -20.09 3.65 16.56
C ALA A 317 -19.64 4.37 17.84
N ARG A 318 -18.86 5.47 17.72
CA ARG A 318 -18.37 6.25 18.88
C ARG A 318 -19.46 7.02 19.63
N LYS A 319 -20.63 7.23 19.02
CA LYS A 319 -21.82 7.76 19.74
C LYS A 319 -22.49 6.70 20.60
N LYS A 320 -22.49 5.44 20.15
CA LYS A 320 -22.99 4.29 20.92
C LYS A 320 -22.04 3.87 22.04
N ARG A 321 -20.73 3.81 21.77
CA ARG A 321 -19.70 3.38 22.72
C ARG A 321 -18.39 4.13 22.46
N LYS A 322 -17.96 4.99 23.40
CA LYS A 322 -16.87 5.96 23.17
C LYS A 322 -15.49 5.31 23.16
N GLU A 323 -15.40 4.18 23.87
CA GLU A 323 -14.24 3.32 24.13
C GLU A 323 -13.89 2.45 22.91
N GLN A 324 -14.78 2.40 21.93
CA GLN A 324 -14.63 1.65 20.69
C GLN A 324 -14.36 2.61 19.54
N ASN A 325 -13.13 2.60 19.02
CA ASN A 325 -12.70 3.39 17.88
C ASN A 325 -12.39 2.47 16.69
N PRO A 326 -13.36 2.22 15.78
CA PRO A 326 -13.13 1.45 14.57
C PRO A 326 -11.92 1.94 13.76
N GLN A 327 -11.29 1.02 13.04
CA GLN A 327 -10.09 1.22 12.22
C GLN A 327 -10.36 0.89 10.74
N PHE A 328 -9.52 1.45 9.88
CA PHE A 328 -9.65 1.41 8.43
C PHE A 328 -8.27 1.33 7.80
N GLU A 329 -8.03 0.27 7.02
CA GLU A 329 -6.72 -0.01 6.45
C GLU A 329 -6.85 -0.37 4.96
N THR A 330 -5.95 0.19 4.14
CA THR A 330 -5.87 -0.02 2.69
C THR A 330 -4.61 -0.81 2.36
N ILE A 331 -4.78 -2.08 2.04
CA ILE A 331 -3.68 -3.04 1.82
C ILE A 331 -3.44 -3.23 0.31
N GLY A 332 -2.20 -3.50 -0.08
CA GLY A 332 -1.82 -3.73 -1.48
C GLY A 332 -1.93 -2.52 -2.42
N GLY A 333 -2.19 -1.31 -1.89
CA GLY A 333 -2.43 -0.10 -2.69
C GLY A 333 -3.90 0.17 -3.02
N PHE A 334 -4.85 -0.47 -2.31
CA PHE A 334 -6.28 -0.27 -2.45
C PHE A 334 -6.69 1.22 -2.41
N ASN A 335 -7.57 1.65 -3.32
CA ASN A 335 -8.09 3.03 -3.38
C ASN A 335 -9.29 3.24 -2.42
N PRO A 336 -9.17 4.04 -1.35
CA PRO A 336 -10.28 4.26 -0.41
C PRO A 336 -11.40 5.16 -0.98
N TYR A 337 -11.18 5.78 -2.14
CA TYR A 337 -12.17 6.53 -2.91
C TYR A 337 -12.89 5.66 -3.94
N THR A 338 -12.83 4.33 -3.82
CA THR A 338 -13.65 3.39 -4.59
C THR A 338 -15.04 3.21 -3.93
N ARG A 339 -16.09 3.05 -4.73
CA ARG A 339 -17.49 2.86 -4.32
C ARG A 339 -17.66 1.56 -3.53
N PHE A 340 -18.44 1.61 -2.45
CA PHE A 340 -18.66 0.45 -1.58
C PHE A 340 -19.26 -0.74 -2.35
N LEU A 341 -18.59 -1.89 -2.26
CA LEU A 341 -18.87 -3.18 -2.92
C LEU A 341 -18.93 -3.20 -4.45
N GLU A 342 -18.95 -2.05 -5.12
CA GLU A 342 -19.07 -1.96 -6.58
C GLU A 342 -17.75 -1.78 -7.32
N GLY A 343 -16.66 -1.40 -6.63
CA GLY A 343 -15.33 -1.36 -7.23
C GLY A 343 -15.11 -0.27 -8.31
N SER A 344 -16.08 0.63 -8.53
CA SER A 344 -15.91 1.81 -9.39
C SER A 344 -15.37 3.01 -8.59
N SER A 345 -14.52 3.85 -9.17
CA SER A 345 -14.06 5.07 -8.49
C SER A 345 -15.21 6.04 -8.21
N LEU A 346 -15.24 6.64 -7.01
CA LEU A 346 -16.26 7.57 -6.52
C LEU A 346 -15.61 8.65 -5.62
N GLY A 347 -15.39 9.84 -6.19
CA GLY A 347 -14.48 10.85 -5.64
C GLY A 347 -13.04 10.62 -6.12
N LYS A 348 -12.07 11.38 -5.59
CA LYS A 348 -10.64 11.21 -5.89
C LYS A 348 -9.76 11.42 -4.66
N PRO A 349 -8.62 10.69 -4.56
CA PRO A 349 -7.56 11.01 -3.61
C PRO A 349 -7.10 12.47 -3.73
N GLY A 350 -6.92 13.14 -2.59
CA GLY A 350 -6.43 14.53 -2.55
C GLY A 350 -7.49 15.60 -2.82
N ARG A 351 -8.77 15.24 -2.93
CA ARG A 351 -9.89 16.18 -2.87
C ARG A 351 -10.42 16.33 -1.45
N TYR A 352 -10.71 17.56 -1.05
CA TYR A 352 -11.11 17.92 0.31
C TYR A 352 -12.38 18.78 0.28
N PRO A 353 -13.45 18.46 1.04
CA PRO A 353 -14.67 19.25 1.01
C PRO A 353 -14.45 20.67 1.54
N LEU A 354 -15.25 21.62 1.04
CA LEU A 354 -15.16 23.02 1.41
C LEU A 354 -16.14 23.39 2.54
N LEU A 355 -16.01 24.63 3.02
CA LEU A 355 -16.95 25.33 3.92
C LEU A 355 -16.93 26.81 3.56
N ALA A 356 -18.09 27.42 3.34
CA ALA A 356 -18.24 28.87 3.18
C ALA A 356 -18.87 29.46 4.45
N ARG A 357 -18.32 30.56 4.94
CA ARG A 357 -18.90 31.35 6.03
C ARG A 357 -19.18 32.76 5.55
N VAL A 358 -20.44 33.03 5.25
CA VAL A 358 -20.95 34.37 4.93
C VAL A 358 -20.92 35.24 6.19
N LYS A 359 -20.44 36.47 6.06
CA LYS A 359 -20.46 37.54 7.07
C LYS A 359 -20.82 38.86 6.40
N ASP A 360 -21.12 39.88 7.19
CA ASP A 360 -21.37 41.25 6.70
C ASP A 360 -20.15 41.83 5.95
N SER A 361 -18.95 41.33 6.26
CA SER A 361 -17.68 41.67 5.59
C SER A 361 -17.35 40.80 4.36
N GLY A 362 -18.32 40.05 3.82
CA GLY A 362 -18.11 39.11 2.72
C GLY A 362 -17.92 37.65 3.17
N VAL A 363 -17.40 36.81 2.28
CA VAL A 363 -17.38 35.35 2.45
C VAL A 363 -15.97 34.84 2.78
N ALA A 364 -15.84 34.11 3.88
CA ALA A 364 -14.62 33.37 4.20
C ALA A 364 -14.75 31.90 3.76
N TRP A 365 -13.86 31.45 2.88
CA TRP A 365 -13.79 30.07 2.40
C TRP A 365 -12.75 29.26 3.19
N PHE A 366 -13.08 28.02 3.51
CA PHE A 366 -12.17 27.08 4.17
C PHE A 366 -12.21 25.72 3.48
N VAL A 367 -11.08 25.04 3.43
CA VAL A 367 -10.96 23.64 3.03
C VAL A 367 -10.86 22.74 4.26
N LYS A 368 -11.47 21.55 4.24
CA LYS A 368 -11.32 20.51 5.28
C LYS A 368 -9.99 19.74 5.13
N CYS A 369 -8.91 20.50 5.00
CA CYS A 369 -7.53 20.04 4.92
C CYS A 369 -6.67 20.99 5.75
N GLY A 370 -5.90 20.46 6.70
CA GLY A 370 -5.05 21.24 7.60
C GLY A 370 -3.69 20.58 7.83
N ALA A 371 -2.98 21.03 8.86
CA ALA A 371 -1.66 20.50 9.21
C ALA A 371 -1.68 18.99 9.50
N ILE A 372 -2.76 18.45 10.08
CA ILE A 372 -2.89 17.00 10.33
C ILE A 372 -3.12 16.18 9.04
N ASN A 373 -3.48 16.85 7.94
CA ASN A 373 -3.65 16.24 6.63
C ASN A 373 -2.38 16.38 5.75
N GLY A 374 -1.29 16.89 6.31
CA GLY A 374 0.00 17.03 5.62
C GLY A 374 0.26 18.41 4.99
N LEU A 375 -0.60 19.41 5.19
CA LEU A 375 -0.30 20.77 4.72
C LEU A 375 0.80 21.43 5.57
N PRO A 376 1.87 21.99 4.96
CA PRO A 376 2.91 22.67 5.70
C PRO A 376 2.38 23.96 6.33
N SER A 377 2.47 24.06 7.66
CA SER A 377 2.09 25.27 8.41
C SER A 377 3.01 26.45 8.13
N ASN A 378 4.29 26.17 7.87
CA ASN A 378 5.26 27.09 7.28
C ASN A 378 5.70 26.51 5.93
N ALA A 379 5.36 27.17 4.82
CA ALA A 379 5.70 26.73 3.46
C ALA A 379 6.86 27.60 2.90
N PRO A 380 8.14 27.19 3.03
CA PRO A 380 9.28 28.02 2.66
C PRO A 380 9.39 28.28 1.14
N GLY A 381 8.68 27.53 0.31
CA GLY A 381 8.66 27.69 -1.15
C GLY A 381 7.52 28.51 -1.74
N GLY A 382 6.65 29.15 -0.92
CA GLY A 382 5.57 30.02 -1.41
C GLY A 382 4.16 29.63 -0.92
N SER A 383 3.14 29.94 -1.73
CA SER A 383 1.72 29.71 -1.39
C SER A 383 1.22 28.34 -1.86
N ILE A 384 0.52 27.59 -0.99
CA ILE A 384 -0.16 26.35 -1.38
C ILE A 384 -1.34 26.72 -2.29
N LEU A 385 -1.40 26.13 -3.49
CA LEU A 385 -2.47 26.38 -4.46
C LEU A 385 -3.40 25.19 -4.60
N MET A 386 -4.69 25.46 -4.79
CA MET A 386 -5.76 24.47 -4.90
C MET A 386 -6.71 24.79 -6.06
N ASP A 387 -7.30 23.75 -6.63
CA ASP A 387 -8.38 23.85 -7.61
C ASP A 387 -9.72 23.53 -6.97
N ILE A 388 -10.69 24.43 -7.12
CA ILE A 388 -12.05 24.25 -6.65
C ILE A 388 -12.85 23.61 -7.77
N ILE A 389 -13.42 22.44 -7.48
CA ILE A 389 -14.01 21.54 -8.47
C ILE A 389 -15.47 21.30 -8.08
N ASP A 390 -16.38 21.54 -9.03
CA ASP A 390 -17.77 21.15 -8.94
C ASP A 390 -17.89 19.63 -9.08
N GLU A 391 -18.50 18.94 -8.11
CA GLU A 391 -18.60 17.48 -8.12
C GLU A 391 -19.56 16.95 -9.19
N LYS A 392 -20.55 17.74 -9.61
CA LYS A 392 -21.60 17.34 -10.58
C LYS A 392 -21.12 17.50 -12.02
N GLU A 393 -20.41 18.59 -12.31
CA GLU A 393 -19.73 18.80 -13.61
C GLU A 393 -18.32 18.20 -13.68
N ASN A 394 -17.73 17.79 -12.53
CA ASN A 394 -16.32 17.37 -12.37
C ASN A 394 -15.33 18.37 -13.00
N LYS A 395 -15.59 19.66 -12.82
CA LYS A 395 -14.96 20.76 -13.55
C LYS A 395 -14.41 21.82 -12.59
N VAL A 396 -13.26 22.38 -12.91
CA VAL A 396 -12.65 23.47 -12.12
C VAL A 396 -13.50 24.75 -12.30
N VAL A 397 -14.03 25.27 -11.19
CA VAL A 397 -14.89 26.46 -11.11
C VAL A 397 -14.20 27.66 -10.45
N ALA A 398 -13.08 27.44 -9.76
CA ALA A 398 -12.17 28.48 -9.26
C ALA A 398 -10.76 27.91 -9.05
N ASN A 399 -9.75 28.77 -8.98
CA ASN A 399 -8.48 28.44 -8.31
C ASN A 399 -8.44 29.13 -6.94
N ALA A 400 -7.62 28.64 -6.02
CA ALA A 400 -7.49 29.17 -4.68
C ALA A 400 -6.04 29.12 -4.16
N ALA A 401 -5.71 30.05 -3.25
CA ALA A 401 -4.49 30.00 -2.44
C ALA A 401 -4.84 29.78 -0.97
N VAL A 402 -4.08 28.96 -0.26
CA VAL A 402 -4.19 28.79 1.18
C VAL A 402 -3.56 30.00 1.89
N VAL A 403 -4.36 30.71 2.68
CA VAL A 403 -3.96 31.91 3.42
C VAL A 403 -3.50 31.57 4.83
N MET A 404 -4.07 30.52 5.45
CA MET A 404 -3.70 30.09 6.79
C MET A 404 -4.01 28.60 7.00
N VAL A 405 -2.98 27.80 7.28
CA VAL A 405 -3.15 26.39 7.66
C VAL A 405 -3.45 26.30 9.16
N SER A 406 -4.62 25.77 9.53
CA SER A 406 -4.92 25.37 10.91
C SER A 406 -4.87 23.84 11.04
N ALA A 407 -5.13 23.28 12.23
CA ALA A 407 -4.96 21.84 12.48
C ALA A 407 -5.79 20.94 11.52
N GLN A 408 -7.11 21.15 11.45
CA GLN A 408 -8.06 20.31 10.69
C GLN A 408 -8.60 20.96 9.41
N HIS A 409 -8.39 22.27 9.25
CA HIS A 409 -8.98 23.08 8.20
C HIS A 409 -7.97 24.16 7.82
N SER A 410 -8.06 24.71 6.61
CA SER A 410 -7.27 25.86 6.21
C SER A 410 -8.15 26.94 5.59
N LEU A 411 -7.86 28.20 5.91
CA LEU A 411 -8.48 29.37 5.28
C LEU A 411 -7.92 29.51 3.87
N ILE A 412 -8.78 29.69 2.87
CA ILE A 412 -8.39 29.90 1.48
C ILE A 412 -8.97 31.20 0.94
N THR A 413 -8.27 31.83 0.00
CA THR A 413 -8.82 32.87 -0.88
C THR A 413 -9.00 32.28 -2.27
N LEU A 414 -10.11 32.61 -2.94
CA LEU A 414 -10.25 32.33 -4.37
C LEU A 414 -9.36 33.31 -5.16
N LEU A 415 -8.97 32.91 -6.37
CA LEU A 415 -8.03 33.62 -7.25
C LEU A 415 -8.67 33.85 -8.62
N GLY A 416 -8.46 35.05 -9.18
CA GLY A 416 -8.94 35.40 -10.52
C GLY A 416 -10.47 35.50 -10.63
N GLU A 417 -10.97 35.44 -11.86
CA GLU A 417 -12.41 35.26 -12.11
C GLU A 417 -12.82 33.81 -11.81
N HIS A 418 -13.98 33.62 -11.17
CA HIS A 418 -14.47 32.31 -10.77
C HIS A 418 -15.99 32.23 -10.82
N THR A 419 -16.52 31.00 -10.93
CA THR A 419 -17.97 30.71 -10.91
C THR A 419 -18.45 30.06 -9.60
N ALA A 420 -17.53 29.72 -8.68
CA ALA A 420 -17.87 29.13 -7.38
C ALA A 420 -18.81 30.02 -6.55
N ASN A 421 -20.02 29.52 -6.26
CA ASN A 421 -21.05 30.17 -5.47
C ASN A 421 -21.08 29.63 -4.02
N PRO A 422 -20.95 30.46 -2.97
CA PRO A 422 -20.96 30.00 -1.59
C PRO A 422 -22.27 29.33 -1.13
N ALA A 423 -23.39 29.58 -1.82
CA ALA A 423 -24.65 28.87 -1.55
C ALA A 423 -24.62 27.39 -1.94
N ASN A 424 -23.69 27.00 -2.83
CA ASN A 424 -23.53 25.65 -3.36
C ASN A 424 -22.25 24.98 -2.79
N VAL A 425 -21.71 25.44 -1.66
CA VAL A 425 -20.39 24.99 -1.18
C VAL A 425 -20.30 23.49 -0.87
N ASP A 426 -21.41 22.85 -0.53
CA ASP A 426 -21.48 21.40 -0.32
C ASP A 426 -21.44 20.58 -1.64
N ASP A 427 -21.53 21.24 -2.80
CA ASP A 427 -21.31 20.64 -4.14
C ASP A 427 -19.83 20.74 -4.59
N TYR A 428 -18.95 21.34 -3.78
CA TYR A 428 -17.57 21.69 -4.17
C TYR A 428 -16.50 20.99 -3.32
N GLN A 429 -15.43 20.55 -3.99
CA GLN A 429 -14.21 20.06 -3.36
C GLN A 429 -12.97 20.84 -3.83
N ALA A 430 -11.95 20.91 -2.98
CA ALA A 430 -10.64 21.48 -3.31
C ALA A 430 -9.59 20.37 -3.53
N GLU A 431 -8.91 20.39 -4.66
CA GLU A 431 -7.81 19.48 -5.03
C GLU A 431 -6.46 20.24 -4.93
N ILE A 432 -5.41 19.67 -4.35
CA ILE A 432 -4.11 20.38 -4.22
C ILE A 432 -3.41 20.44 -5.58
N ARG A 433 -3.26 21.65 -6.14
CA ARG A 433 -2.52 21.91 -7.39
C ARG A 433 -1.03 22.10 -7.15
N VAL A 434 -0.65 22.83 -6.10
CA VAL A 434 0.77 23.10 -5.76
C VAL A 434 0.96 22.99 -4.25
N LEU A 435 1.89 22.13 -3.83
CA LEU A 435 2.40 22.08 -2.46
C LEU A 435 3.83 22.64 -2.44
N PRO A 436 4.12 23.79 -1.79
CA PRO A 436 5.41 24.45 -1.92
C PRO A 436 6.48 23.73 -1.09
N ALA A 437 7.35 22.99 -1.77
CA ALA A 437 8.60 22.49 -1.19
C ALA A 437 9.69 23.58 -1.23
N ALA A 438 10.73 23.44 -0.41
CA ALA A 438 11.94 24.24 -0.62
C ALA A 438 12.55 23.89 -2.01
N PRO A 439 13.07 24.89 -2.75
CA PRO A 439 13.67 24.65 -4.06
C PRO A 439 14.91 23.77 -3.93
N ILE A 440 14.98 22.71 -4.73
CA ILE A 440 16.19 21.90 -4.89
C ILE A 440 16.92 22.42 -6.12
N TYR A 441 18.04 23.09 -5.86
CA TYR A 441 18.91 23.65 -6.88
C TYR A 441 19.90 22.60 -7.41
N VAL A 442 19.94 22.44 -8.73
CA VAL A 442 20.80 21.47 -9.43
C VAL A 442 21.81 22.20 -10.29
N LEU A 443 23.08 22.17 -9.91
CA LEU A 443 24.18 22.70 -10.71
C LEU A 443 24.37 21.83 -11.96
N LEU A 444 24.32 22.45 -13.14
CA LEU A 444 24.64 21.78 -14.39
C LEU A 444 26.10 22.02 -14.77
N SER A 445 26.85 20.95 -15.02
CA SER A 445 28.28 21.05 -15.37
C SER A 445 28.69 20.06 -16.48
N GLY A 446 29.80 20.35 -17.15
CA GLY A 446 30.31 19.53 -18.26
C GLY A 446 29.85 20.00 -19.65
N THR A 447 29.54 19.05 -20.53
CA THR A 447 29.46 19.26 -21.99
C THR A 447 28.19 20.01 -22.43
N PRO A 448 28.31 21.21 -23.04
CA PRO A 448 27.15 22.08 -23.31
C PRO A 448 26.05 21.48 -24.20
N VAL A 449 26.39 20.59 -25.14
CA VAL A 449 25.40 19.95 -26.04
C VAL A 449 24.46 19.01 -25.26
N TRP A 450 25.01 18.21 -24.35
CA TRP A 450 24.24 17.33 -23.47
C TRP A 450 23.43 18.14 -22.46
N LEU A 451 24.03 19.19 -21.86
CA LEU A 451 23.32 20.07 -20.92
C LEU A 451 22.13 20.79 -21.56
N LYS A 452 22.26 21.29 -22.79
CA LYS A 452 21.12 21.90 -23.50
C LYS A 452 19.98 20.90 -23.67
N ALA A 453 20.27 19.70 -24.18
CA ALA A 453 19.23 18.71 -24.46
C ALA A 453 18.53 18.16 -23.21
N ILE A 454 19.14 18.34 -22.02
CA ILE A 454 18.51 18.10 -20.71
C ILE A 454 17.65 19.31 -20.27
N LYS A 455 18.13 20.55 -20.44
CA LYS A 455 17.34 21.77 -20.17
C LYS A 455 16.06 21.84 -21.01
N ASP A 456 16.15 21.46 -22.29
CA ASP A 456 15.03 21.42 -23.24
C ASP A 456 13.90 20.44 -22.80
N ARG A 457 14.07 19.69 -21.69
CA ARG A 457 13.05 18.77 -21.10
C ARG A 457 12.73 19.04 -19.62
N TRP A 458 13.16 20.17 -19.06
CA TRP A 458 13.13 20.39 -17.60
C TRP A 458 11.79 20.90 -17.03
N GLU A 459 10.89 21.47 -17.85
CA GLU A 459 9.64 22.10 -17.38
C GLU A 459 8.82 21.28 -16.36
N PRO A 460 8.64 19.94 -16.51
CA PRO A 460 7.90 19.12 -15.54
C PRO A 460 8.53 19.04 -14.13
N LEU A 461 9.80 19.41 -13.98
CA LEU A 461 10.51 19.46 -12.69
C LEU A 461 10.42 20.83 -12.01
N ALA A 462 10.29 21.92 -12.77
CA ALA A 462 10.10 23.26 -12.21
C ALA A 462 8.83 23.33 -11.35
N ALA A 463 7.75 22.68 -11.80
CA ALA A 463 6.51 22.51 -11.05
C ALA A 463 6.65 21.70 -9.73
N LYS A 464 7.77 21.00 -9.54
CA LYS A 464 8.12 20.22 -8.34
C LYS A 464 9.16 20.90 -7.45
N SER A 465 9.38 22.21 -7.67
CA SER A 465 10.41 23.01 -7.00
C SER A 465 11.83 22.42 -7.17
N ILE A 466 12.18 22.03 -8.40
CA ILE A 466 13.54 21.57 -8.77
C ILE A 466 14.03 22.46 -9.91
N HIS A 467 15.04 23.28 -9.66
CA HIS A 467 15.51 24.32 -10.58
C HIS A 467 16.96 24.03 -10.97
N TRP A 468 17.29 24.14 -12.25
CA TRP A 468 18.69 24.11 -12.66
C TRP A 468 19.40 25.44 -12.39
N LEU A 469 20.70 25.37 -12.14
CA LEU A 469 21.60 26.50 -11.96
C LEU A 469 22.77 26.41 -12.94
N ASP A 470 23.03 27.52 -13.65
CA ASP A 470 24.30 27.75 -14.35
C ASP A 470 25.29 28.48 -13.44
N GLY A 471 26.55 28.04 -13.45
CA GLY A 471 27.64 28.69 -12.72
C GLY A 471 28.93 27.87 -12.70
N LYS A 472 30.00 28.41 -12.10
CA LYS A 472 31.24 27.68 -11.82
C LYS A 472 31.49 27.65 -10.31
N PRO A 473 31.64 26.48 -9.65
CA PRO A 473 31.92 26.40 -8.22
C PRO A 473 33.41 26.74 -7.95
N ALA A 474 33.74 28.04 -7.90
CA ALA A 474 35.10 28.53 -7.73
C ALA A 474 35.17 29.88 -6.99
N GLY A 475 35.08 29.85 -5.66
CA GLY A 475 35.25 31.03 -4.80
C GLY A 475 33.96 31.80 -4.49
N ARG A 476 33.89 32.39 -3.28
CA ARG A 476 32.73 33.16 -2.81
C ARG A 476 32.74 34.62 -3.31
N PRO A 477 31.56 35.26 -3.45
CA PRO A 477 30.23 34.66 -3.47
C PRO A 477 29.91 34.16 -4.88
N THR A 478 29.64 32.87 -5.03
CA THR A 478 29.20 32.32 -6.32
C THR A 478 27.72 32.63 -6.47
N LEU A 479 27.39 33.68 -7.23
CA LEU A 479 26.04 33.88 -7.75
C LEU A 479 25.81 32.87 -8.88
N PHE A 480 24.68 32.18 -8.84
CA PHE A 480 24.25 31.27 -9.89
C PHE A 480 23.05 31.87 -10.63
N THR A 481 22.88 31.56 -11.92
CA THR A 481 21.66 31.96 -12.65
C THR A 481 20.71 30.77 -12.73
N ASN A 482 19.45 30.95 -12.32
CA ASN A 482 18.42 29.92 -12.49
C ASN A 482 17.85 29.88 -13.92
N GLN A 483 16.91 28.97 -14.15
CA GLN A 483 16.18 28.82 -15.41
C GLN A 483 15.38 30.05 -15.86
N ASP A 484 14.97 30.91 -14.92
CA ASP A 484 14.09 32.06 -15.12
C ASP A 484 14.89 33.37 -15.31
N GLY A 485 16.21 33.33 -15.03
CA GLY A 485 17.16 34.45 -15.16
C GLY A 485 17.58 35.10 -13.84
N ASP A 486 17.06 34.64 -12.70
CA ASP A 486 17.34 35.21 -11.38
C ASP A 486 18.75 34.84 -10.87
N GLU A 487 19.35 35.76 -10.10
CA GLU A 487 20.57 35.50 -9.33
C GLU A 487 20.24 34.76 -8.02
N ILE A 488 20.64 33.49 -7.94
CA ILE A 488 20.49 32.64 -6.76
C ILE A 488 21.79 32.63 -5.95
N SER A 489 21.68 33.01 -4.67
CA SER A 489 22.78 32.95 -3.69
C SER A 489 22.82 31.66 -2.86
N GLU A 490 21.78 30.82 -2.97
CA GLU A 490 21.73 29.53 -2.28
C GLU A 490 22.64 28.50 -2.98
N PRO A 491 23.37 27.66 -2.21
CA PRO A 491 24.25 26.67 -2.81
C PRO A 491 23.45 25.53 -3.46
N PRO A 492 23.85 25.06 -4.67
CA PRO A 492 23.24 23.88 -5.28
C PRO A 492 23.33 22.66 -4.36
N ALA A 493 22.24 21.90 -4.28
CA ALA A 493 22.15 20.67 -3.49
C ALA A 493 22.71 19.46 -4.28
N ILE A 494 22.55 19.48 -5.60
CA ILE A 494 22.95 18.42 -6.53
C ILE A 494 23.87 19.00 -7.61
N GLU A 495 24.91 18.26 -8.01
CA GLU A 495 25.55 18.46 -9.32
C GLU A 495 25.06 17.38 -10.29
N LEU A 496 24.56 17.79 -11.46
CA LEU A 496 24.44 16.93 -12.64
C LEU A 496 25.58 17.30 -13.60
N HIS A 497 26.58 16.42 -13.66
CA HIS A 497 27.72 16.54 -14.56
C HIS A 497 27.55 15.65 -15.79
N ALA A 498 27.46 16.26 -16.97
CA ALA A 498 27.40 15.59 -18.26
C ALA A 498 28.79 15.50 -18.90
N GLY A 499 29.32 14.28 -19.01
CA GLY A 499 30.66 14.02 -19.54
C GLY A 499 30.77 14.16 -21.06
N LEU A 500 31.88 13.70 -21.64
CA LEU A 500 32.22 13.98 -23.04
C LEU A 500 31.53 13.03 -24.03
N HIS A 501 31.26 11.80 -23.63
CA HIS A 501 30.66 10.77 -24.47
C HIS A 501 29.16 10.57 -24.21
N GLY A 502 28.57 11.39 -23.32
CA GLY A 502 27.16 11.35 -22.94
C GLY A 502 26.84 10.48 -21.73
N GLU A 503 27.87 10.14 -20.94
CA GLU A 503 27.78 9.69 -19.56
C GLU A 503 27.30 10.83 -18.65
N LEU A 504 26.42 10.54 -17.69
CA LEU A 504 25.85 11.52 -16.75
C LEU A 504 26.12 11.09 -15.31
N THR A 505 26.56 12.01 -14.46
CA THR A 505 26.78 11.75 -13.02
C THR A 505 26.02 12.74 -12.16
N PHE A 506 25.45 12.24 -11.07
CA PHE A 506 24.67 12.98 -10.10
C PHE A 506 25.36 12.88 -8.75
N LYS A 507 25.65 14.01 -8.10
CA LYS A 507 26.34 14.05 -6.79
C LYS A 507 25.58 14.91 -5.79
N ASN A 508 25.56 14.49 -4.53
CA ASN A 508 25.05 15.29 -3.42
C ASN A 508 26.14 16.27 -2.95
N LEU A 509 25.98 17.55 -3.23
CA LEU A 509 26.95 18.59 -2.86
C LEU A 509 26.86 18.96 -1.37
N GLN A 510 25.72 18.69 -0.72
CA GLN A 510 25.53 18.91 0.71
C GLN A 510 26.12 17.78 1.56
N MET A 511 26.19 16.55 1.03
CA MET A 511 26.83 15.39 1.65
C MET A 511 28.21 15.09 1.02
N GLY A 512 29.09 16.10 1.00
CA GLY A 512 30.51 15.90 0.70
C GLY A 512 30.85 15.40 -0.71
N ASN A 513 30.02 15.73 -1.71
CA ASN A 513 30.10 15.25 -3.09
C ASN A 513 29.87 13.73 -3.27
N GLN A 514 29.13 13.09 -2.36
CA GLN A 514 28.69 11.69 -2.50
C GLN A 514 28.06 11.44 -3.88
N LEU A 515 28.52 10.41 -4.59
CA LEU A 515 27.94 9.98 -5.86
C LEU A 515 26.57 9.32 -5.61
N LEU A 516 25.52 9.86 -6.23
CA LEU A 516 24.15 9.35 -6.15
C LEU A 516 23.79 8.43 -7.33
N LEU A 517 24.29 8.75 -8.53
CA LEU A 517 23.96 8.03 -9.77
C LEU A 517 25.02 8.28 -10.86
N LYS A 518 25.31 7.30 -11.73
CA LYS A 518 26.32 7.38 -12.81
C LYS A 518 25.84 6.71 -14.11
N MET A 519 24.90 7.32 -14.81
CA MET A 519 24.36 6.77 -16.06
C MET A 519 25.47 6.68 -17.14
N PRO A 520 25.77 5.48 -17.69
CA PRO A 520 26.76 5.33 -18.75
C PRO A 520 26.23 5.80 -20.11
N ALA A 521 27.12 5.93 -21.10
CA ALA A 521 26.81 6.37 -22.45
C ALA A 521 26.09 5.32 -23.34
N THR A 522 25.24 4.46 -22.77
CA THR A 522 24.48 3.40 -23.46
C THR A 522 23.04 3.85 -23.82
N GLY A 523 22.39 3.16 -24.76
CA GLY A 523 21.03 3.51 -25.21
C GLY A 523 20.96 4.75 -26.11
N LEU A 524 19.74 5.13 -26.53
CA LEU A 524 19.53 6.31 -27.38
C LEU A 524 19.69 7.61 -26.57
N PRO A 525 20.22 8.70 -27.17
CA PRO A 525 20.40 9.98 -26.47
C PRO A 525 19.11 10.58 -25.90
N GLN A 526 17.97 10.45 -26.58
CA GLN A 526 16.71 11.04 -26.12
C GLN A 526 16.23 10.38 -24.83
N ASP A 527 16.14 9.04 -24.83
CA ASP A 527 15.79 8.21 -23.68
C ASP A 527 16.69 8.49 -22.48
N ARG A 528 17.99 8.76 -22.71
CA ARG A 528 18.93 9.16 -21.65
C ARG A 528 18.60 10.53 -21.04
N HIS A 529 18.12 11.50 -21.81
CA HIS A 529 17.73 12.81 -21.29
C HIS A 529 16.45 12.71 -20.46
N ASP A 530 15.45 11.96 -20.94
CA ASP A 530 14.21 11.69 -20.21
C ASP A 530 14.51 10.97 -18.88
N LEU A 531 15.31 9.90 -18.93
CA LEU A 531 15.70 9.14 -17.74
C LEU A 531 16.56 9.96 -16.76
N ALA A 532 17.33 10.94 -17.25
CA ALA A 532 18.06 11.88 -16.38
C ALA A 532 17.10 12.82 -15.63
N VAL A 533 16.11 13.39 -16.33
CA VAL A 533 15.06 14.25 -15.76
C VAL A 533 14.17 13.47 -14.78
N GLU A 534 13.77 12.23 -15.11
CA GLU A 534 13.05 11.37 -14.17
C GLU A 534 13.84 11.05 -12.91
N ASN A 535 15.14 10.76 -13.03
CA ASN A 535 15.95 10.40 -11.87
C ASN A 535 16.24 11.59 -10.96
N LEU A 536 16.25 12.83 -11.47
CA LEU A 536 16.30 14.03 -10.62
C LEU A 536 15.10 14.13 -9.68
N ASP A 537 13.89 13.82 -10.13
CA ASP A 537 12.69 13.81 -9.27
C ASP A 537 12.81 12.73 -8.18
N LYS A 538 13.24 11.52 -8.55
CA LYS A 538 13.45 10.40 -7.62
C LYS A 538 14.53 10.74 -6.58
N ILE A 539 15.64 11.34 -7.01
CA ILE A 539 16.72 11.83 -6.13
C ILE A 539 16.22 12.97 -5.22
N ALA A 540 15.53 13.97 -5.76
CA ALA A 540 15.02 15.11 -5.01
C ALA A 540 14.02 14.69 -3.93
N ASN A 541 13.14 13.72 -4.24
CA ASN A 541 12.18 13.19 -3.29
C ASN A 541 12.84 12.28 -2.24
N TRP A 542 13.90 11.53 -2.58
CA TRP A 542 14.75 10.87 -1.59
C TRP A 542 15.46 11.89 -0.68
N MET A 543 16.09 12.94 -1.23
CA MET A 543 16.74 14.01 -0.46
C MET A 543 15.76 14.70 0.50
N ARG A 544 14.53 15.01 0.03
CA ARG A 544 13.44 15.51 0.89
C ARG A 544 13.09 14.52 1.99
N THR A 545 12.97 13.23 1.66
CA THR A 545 12.62 12.17 2.62
C THR A 545 13.67 12.02 3.72
N ILE A 546 14.96 11.96 3.38
CA ILE A 546 16.03 11.91 4.40
C ILE A 546 16.12 13.23 5.18
N ALA A 547 15.74 14.36 4.59
CA ALA A 547 15.73 15.68 5.23
C ALA A 547 14.52 15.94 6.15
N LEU A 548 13.45 15.13 6.11
CA LEU A 548 12.30 15.22 7.01
C LEU A 548 12.73 15.00 8.47
N ASP A 549 12.99 16.10 9.18
CA ASP A 549 13.33 16.08 10.59
C ASP A 549 12.06 16.06 11.46
N ASN A 550 11.89 14.98 12.22
CA ASN A 550 10.82 14.84 13.19
C ASN A 550 11.46 14.67 14.58
N PRO A 551 11.42 15.68 15.46
CA PRO A 551 12.10 15.64 16.75
C PRO A 551 11.51 14.62 17.73
N ASN A 552 10.38 13.98 17.40
CA ASN A 552 9.82 12.85 18.16
C ASN A 552 10.21 11.48 17.56
N SER A 553 10.90 11.43 16.42
CA SER A 553 11.27 10.20 15.72
C SER A 553 12.75 9.87 15.89
N LYS A 554 13.04 8.80 16.62
CA LYS A 554 14.39 8.27 16.78
C LYS A 554 14.91 7.46 15.59
N ILE A 555 14.16 7.37 14.48
CA ILE A 555 14.52 6.55 13.32
C ILE A 555 15.92 6.91 12.74
N ARG A 556 16.30 8.20 12.70
CA ARG A 556 17.66 8.60 12.27
C ARG A 556 18.79 8.19 13.23
N GLU A 557 18.46 7.85 14.48
CA GLU A 557 19.43 7.32 15.46
C GLU A 557 19.63 5.80 15.31
N LEU A 558 18.80 5.13 14.51
CA LEU A 558 18.62 3.67 14.49
C LEU A 558 18.91 3.02 13.13
N PHE A 559 18.85 3.79 12.04
CA PHE A 559 19.04 3.31 10.66
C PHE A 559 19.87 4.30 9.85
N ASP A 560 20.80 3.79 9.06
CA ASP A 560 21.37 4.52 7.93
C ASP A 560 20.48 4.35 6.69
N PHE A 561 20.35 5.42 5.89
CA PHE A 561 19.47 5.48 4.72
C PHE A 561 20.27 5.63 3.43
N GLU A 562 20.32 4.58 2.62
CA GLU A 562 21.04 4.58 1.34
C GLU A 562 20.10 4.77 0.13
N LEU A 563 20.63 5.37 -0.93
CA LEU A 563 19.97 5.45 -2.24
C LEU A 563 20.50 4.32 -3.13
N VAL A 564 19.75 3.23 -3.25
CA VAL A 564 20.18 2.05 -4.04
C VAL A 564 19.56 2.06 -5.44
N VAL A 565 20.37 1.77 -6.44
CA VAL A 565 19.95 1.53 -7.82
C VAL A 565 19.56 0.06 -7.96
N SER A 566 18.29 -0.23 -8.25
CA SER A 566 17.81 -1.60 -8.39
C SER A 566 17.92 -2.09 -9.83
N ASP A 567 18.72 -3.14 -10.06
CA ASP A 567 18.43 -4.07 -11.16
C ASP A 567 17.08 -4.76 -10.86
N LYS A 568 16.19 -4.92 -11.85
CA LYS A 568 14.87 -5.54 -11.68
C LYS A 568 14.92 -6.98 -11.14
N ASN A 569 16.04 -7.68 -11.29
CA ASN A 569 16.23 -9.04 -10.78
C ASN A 569 16.72 -9.09 -9.33
N ALA A 570 17.25 -7.99 -8.79
CA ALA A 570 17.86 -7.93 -7.46
C ALA A 570 16.81 -7.73 -6.34
N ARG A 571 15.96 -8.74 -6.09
CA ARG A 571 15.05 -8.77 -4.92
C ARG A 571 15.80 -8.99 -3.60
N ARG A 572 16.67 -8.04 -3.21
CA ARG A 572 17.19 -7.84 -1.85
C ARG A 572 17.98 -6.53 -1.75
N ILE A 573 17.49 -5.62 -0.92
CA ILE A 573 18.30 -4.59 -0.27
C ILE A 573 18.20 -4.91 1.22
N ALA A 574 19.34 -5.13 1.89
CA ALA A 574 19.39 -5.29 3.33
C ALA A 574 19.70 -3.92 3.94
N LEU A 575 18.90 -3.46 4.90
CA LEU A 575 19.29 -2.34 5.75
C LEU A 575 20.34 -2.86 6.74
N THR A 576 21.60 -2.45 6.53
CA THR A 576 22.71 -2.78 7.42
C THR A 576 22.68 -1.90 8.67
N PRO A 577 22.82 -2.48 9.88
CA PRO A 577 23.26 -1.73 11.05
C PRO A 577 24.64 -1.12 10.82
N LYS A 578 24.96 -0.08 11.60
CA LYS A 578 26.14 0.77 11.42
C LYS A 578 27.46 0.11 11.88
N GLU A 579 28.02 -0.76 11.06
CA GLU A 579 29.41 -1.26 11.17
C GLU A 579 30.16 -1.18 9.81
N ASP A 580 31.47 -1.44 9.80
CA ASP A 580 32.43 -0.86 8.85
C ASP A 580 32.58 -1.51 7.45
N THR A 581 32.97 -0.64 6.49
CA THR A 581 33.78 -0.86 5.27
C THR A 581 33.23 -1.41 3.92
N GLU A 582 33.67 -0.71 2.86
CA GLU A 582 34.03 -1.16 1.48
C GLU A 582 33.00 -1.81 0.52
N GLY A 583 32.21 -0.95 -0.15
CA GLY A 583 32.39 -0.61 -1.57
C GLY A 583 32.28 -1.68 -2.69
N SER A 584 31.29 -1.50 -3.58
CA SER A 584 31.31 -2.07 -4.95
C SER A 584 30.49 -1.22 -5.95
N VAL A 585 30.56 -1.51 -7.27
CA VAL A 585 29.91 -0.72 -8.34
C VAL A 585 29.31 -1.65 -9.41
N GLN A 586 28.04 -1.46 -9.80
CA GLN A 586 27.43 -2.08 -10.98
C GLN A 586 26.29 -1.24 -11.60
N LEU A 587 25.52 -1.82 -12.55
CA LEU A 587 24.79 -1.10 -13.61
C LEU A 587 23.26 -0.94 -13.36
N PHE A 588 22.51 -0.49 -14.39
CA PHE A 588 21.35 0.40 -14.23
C PHE A 588 19.99 -0.21 -14.52
N GLU A 589 19.03 0.08 -13.64
CA GLU A 589 17.61 0.32 -13.96
C GLU A 589 16.97 1.22 -12.86
N PRO A 590 15.68 1.65 -12.92
CA PRO A 590 15.21 2.82 -12.17
C PRO A 590 15.07 2.58 -10.66
N ILE A 591 15.34 3.64 -9.89
CA ILE A 591 15.30 3.68 -8.43
C ILE A 591 13.90 3.33 -7.89
N VAL A 592 13.82 2.37 -6.97
CA VAL A 592 12.62 2.01 -6.21
C VAL A 592 12.83 2.38 -4.75
N ILE A 593 12.00 3.27 -4.20
CA ILE A 593 12.02 3.62 -2.78
C ILE A 593 11.10 2.63 -2.03
N SER A 594 11.69 1.75 -1.23
CA SER A 594 10.97 0.89 -0.28
C SER A 594 11.16 1.37 1.15
N LYS A 595 10.34 0.86 2.07
CA LYS A 595 10.31 1.24 3.48
C LYS A 595 10.30 -0.05 4.31
N ALA A 596 11.16 -0.16 5.31
CA ALA A 596 11.27 -1.35 6.14
C ALA A 596 11.67 -1.01 7.58
N ASP A 597 11.26 -1.88 8.51
CA ASP A 597 11.52 -1.78 9.94
C ASP A 597 12.72 -2.65 10.37
N ALA A 598 13.26 -2.34 11.55
CA ALA A 598 14.06 -3.27 12.35
C ALA A 598 14.11 -2.81 13.81
N PHE A 599 14.25 -3.75 14.73
CA PHE A 599 14.90 -3.51 16.01
C PHE A 599 15.61 -4.80 16.42
N LYS A 600 16.91 -4.71 16.72
CA LYS A 600 17.67 -5.82 17.29
C LYS A 600 18.60 -5.28 18.36
N LYS A 601 18.55 -5.88 19.55
CA LYS A 601 19.45 -5.51 20.67
C LYS A 601 20.89 -5.85 20.31
N THR A 602 21.81 -4.98 20.71
CA THR A 602 23.03 -5.44 21.35
C THR A 602 22.72 -5.70 22.83
N ASP A 603 23.01 -6.92 23.28
CA ASP A 603 23.31 -7.18 24.69
C ASP A 603 24.82 -7.33 24.77
N ASP A 604 25.48 -6.60 25.67
CA ASP A 604 26.80 -7.02 26.19
C ASP A 604 26.96 -6.57 27.64
N SER A 605 27.86 -7.23 28.37
CA SER A 605 27.99 -7.19 29.82
C SER A 605 29.31 -6.59 30.27
N GLY A 606 29.28 -5.66 31.23
CA GLY A 606 30.50 -5.07 31.80
C GLY A 606 30.26 -4.07 32.93
N THR A 607 30.32 -4.58 34.16
CA THR A 607 30.36 -3.87 35.47
C THR A 607 29.27 -2.85 35.77
#